data_AF-Q53976-F1
#
_entry.id   AF-Q53976-F1
#
_cell.length_a   1.000
_cell.length_b   1.000
_cell.length_c   1.000
_cell.angle_alpha   90.00
_cell.angle_beta   90.00
_cell.angle_gamma   90.00
#
_symmetry.space_group_name_H-M   'P 1'
#
loop_
_entity.id
_entity.type
_entity.pdbx_description
1 polymer ?
#
loop_
_entity_poly.entity_id
_entity_poly.type
_entity_poly.pdbx_seq_one_letter_code
_entity_poly.pdbx_strand_id
1 'polypeptide(L)' 'ESMVRALRTGNYSVVIGWLADDLTEEEHAELVDAANEGNAMGFIMRPVSASSHATRQLSGLKIHSNLYH' A
#
# COMPACT_ATOMS: atom_id res chain seq x y z
N GLU A 1 3.34 11.72 5.52
CA GLU A 1 4.32 11.42 6.60
C GLU A 1 5.26 10.23 6.37
N SER A 2 4.86 8.96 6.54
CA SER A 2 5.82 7.84 6.54
C SER A 2 6.57 7.65 5.21
N MET A 3 5.86 7.80 4.08
CA MET A 3 6.46 7.69 2.74
C MET A 3 7.40 8.86 2.44
N VAL A 4 6.99 10.10 2.77
CA VAL A 4 7.81 11.31 2.65
C VAL A 4 9.14 11.14 3.39
N ARG A 5 9.09 10.67 4.64
CA ARG A 5 10.31 10.43 5.42
C ARG A 5 11.18 9.35 4.80
N ALA A 6 10.60 8.22 4.38
CA ALA A 6 11.35 7.14 3.74
C ALA A 6 12.07 7.63 2.49
N LEU A 7 11.37 8.36 1.62
CA LEU A 7 11.94 8.97 0.41
C LEU A 7 13.06 9.94 0.78
N ARG A 8 12.81 10.88 1.70
CA ARG A 8 13.76 11.93 2.09
C ARG A 8 15.04 11.40 2.75
N THR A 9 15.00 10.23 3.40
CA THR A 9 16.17 9.72 4.14
C THR A 9 17.39 9.43 3.26
N GLY A 10 17.19 9.19 1.95
CA GLY A 10 18.24 8.75 1.04
C GLY A 10 18.80 7.35 1.31
N ASN A 11 18.19 6.60 2.25
CA ASN A 11 18.60 5.24 2.59
C ASN A 11 17.89 4.17 1.74
N TYR A 12 16.98 4.59 0.87
CA TYR A 12 16.23 3.71 -0.02
C TYR A 12 16.31 4.25 -1.44
N SER A 13 16.54 3.36 -2.40
CA SER A 13 16.44 3.71 -3.82
C SER A 13 14.98 3.69 -4.32
N VAL A 14 14.11 2.92 -3.66
CA VAL A 14 12.71 2.75 -4.03
C VAL A 14 11.83 2.67 -2.77
N VAL A 15 10.72 3.40 -2.78
CA VAL A 15 9.68 3.35 -1.74
C VAL A 15 8.33 3.07 -2.40
N ILE A 16 7.59 2.09 -1.89
CA ILE A 16 6.28 1.70 -2.42
C ILE A 16 5.23 1.88 -1.33
N GLY A 17 4.20 2.66 -1.62
CA GLY A 17 3.06 2.90 -0.75
C GLY A 17 1.78 2.31 -1.34
N TRP A 18 0.90 1.83 -0.46
CA TRP A 18 -0.48 1.51 -0.83
C TRP A 18 -1.36 2.67 -0.39
N LEU A 19 -1.98 3.36 -1.35
CA LEU A 19 -2.89 4.45 -1.08
C LEU A 19 -4.22 4.19 -1.78
N ALA A 20 -5.28 4.06 -0.99
CA ALA A 20 -6.62 3.83 -1.51
C ALA A 20 -7.25 5.11 -2.05
N ASP A 21 -6.92 6.24 -1.42
CA ASP A 21 -7.44 7.56 -1.75
C ASP A 21 -6.56 8.29 -2.76
N ASP A 22 -7.16 9.27 -3.44
CA ASP A 22 -6.44 10.19 -4.31
C ASP A 22 -5.55 11.13 -3.49
N LEU A 23 -4.36 11.42 -4.02
CA LEU A 23 -3.51 12.48 -3.51
C LEU A 23 -3.96 13.81 -4.07
N THR A 24 -3.93 14.85 -3.24
CA THR A 24 -3.99 16.22 -3.75
C THR A 24 -2.70 16.58 -4.50
N GLU A 25 -2.73 17.66 -5.27
CA GLU A 25 -1.51 18.15 -5.95
C GLU A 25 -0.42 18.52 -4.95
N GLU A 26 -0.78 19.07 -3.78
CA GLU A 26 0.16 19.43 -2.72
C GLU A 26 0.83 18.20 -2.13
N GLU A 27 0.06 17.15 -1.83
CA GLU A 27 0.62 15.90 -1.29
C GLU A 27 1.50 15.19 -2.33
N HIS A 28 1.11 15.24 -3.60
CA HIS A 28 1.93 14.72 -4.69
C HIS A 28 3.25 15.50 -4.83
N ALA A 29 3.21 16.83 -4.78
CA ALA A 29 4.39 17.68 -4.84
C ALA A 29 5.35 17.39 -3.67
N GLU A 30 4.83 17.22 -2.45
CA GLU A 30 5.65 16.88 -1.29
C GLU A 30 6.38 15.53 -1.47
N LEU A 31 5.70 14.53 -2.02
CA LEU A 31 6.32 13.23 -2.30
C LEU A 31 7.41 13.32 -3.38
N VAL A 32 7.20 14.14 -4.41
CA VAL A 32 8.20 14.39 -5.46
C VAL A 32 9.43 15.10 -4.87
N ASP A 33 9.23 16.12 -4.05
CA ASP A 33 10.34 16.85 -3.42
C ASP A 33 11.16 15.93 -2.51
N ALA A 34 10.50 15.10 -1.69
CA ALA A 34 11.17 14.13 -0.84
C ALA A 34 11.94 13.06 -1.63
N ALA A 35 11.38 12.59 -2.75
CA ALA A 35 12.01 11.63 -3.64
C ALA A 35 13.28 12.22 -4.29
N ASN A 36 13.22 13.47 -4.74
CA ASN A 36 14.37 14.18 -5.29
C ASN A 36 15.46 14.40 -4.24
N GLU A 37 15.09 14.81 -3.02
CA GLU A 37 16.03 15.05 -1.92
C GLU A 37 16.80 13.77 -1.53
N GLY A 38 16.10 12.63 -1.45
CA GLY A 38 16.73 11.35 -1.13
C GLY A 38 17.22 10.54 -2.32
N ASN A 39 17.15 11.07 -3.55
CA ASN A 39 17.52 10.35 -4.77
C ASN A 39 16.82 8.97 -4.87
N ALA A 40 15.52 8.94 -4.60
CA ALA A 40 14.70 7.74 -4.52
C ALA A 40 13.54 7.81 -5.53
N MET A 41 12.98 6.65 -5.89
CA MET A 41 11.73 6.56 -6.66
C MET A 41 10.56 6.17 -5.75
N GLY A 42 9.45 6.89 -5.87
CA GLY A 42 8.19 6.58 -5.18
C GLY A 42 7.17 5.92 -6.10
N PHE A 43 6.61 4.79 -5.69
CA PHE A 43 5.47 4.16 -6.37
C PHE A 43 4.25 4.11 -5.45
N ILE A 44 3.09 4.44 -6.00
CA ILE A 44 1.81 4.35 -5.29
C ILE A 44 0.97 3.30 -5.97
N MET A 45 0.69 2.23 -5.23
CA MET A 45 -0.23 1.18 -5.65
C MET A 45 -1.65 1.58 -5.25
N ARG A 46 -2.57 1.46 -6.22
CA ARG A 46 -4.01 1.71 -6.03
C ARG A 46 -4.79 0.41 -6.29
N PRO A 47 -5.76 0.06 -5.43
CA PRO A 47 -6.62 -1.10 -5.67
C PRO A 47 -7.42 -0.91 -6.97
N VAL A 48 -7.39 -1.91 -7.85
CA VAL A 48 -8.16 -1.94 -9.11
C VAL A 48 -9.68 -2.09 -8.86
N SER A 49 -10.06 -2.58 -7.68
CA SER A 49 -11.45 -2.68 -7.26
C SER A 49 -11.59 -2.22 -5.81
N ALA A 50 -12.31 -1.12 -5.59
CA ALA A 50 -12.83 -0.72 -4.27
C ALA A 50 -14.01 -1.62 -3.85
N SER A 51 -13.99 -2.92 -4.22
CA SER A 51 -14.99 -3.87 -3.76
C SER A 51 -14.73 -4.18 -2.30
N SER A 52 -15.41 -3.35 -1.49
CA SER A 52 -16.01 -3.64 -0.21
C SER A 52 -15.03 -3.90 0.93
N HIS A 53 -15.05 -2.97 1.89
CA HIS A 53 -15.17 -3.30 3.31
C HIS A 53 -15.42 -4.79 3.53
N ALA A 54 -14.40 -5.47 4.04
CA ALA A 54 -14.50 -6.78 4.66
C ALA A 54 -15.64 -7.64 4.09
N THR A 55 -15.41 -8.30 2.94
CA THR A 55 -16.00 -9.63 2.84
C THR A 55 -15.30 -10.45 3.90
N ARG A 56 -15.87 -10.40 5.10
CA ARG A 56 -15.63 -11.25 6.25
C ARG A 56 -15.18 -12.60 5.70
N GLN A 57 -14.05 -13.13 6.16
CA GLN A 57 -13.74 -14.54 5.91
C GLN A 57 -15.03 -15.29 6.28
N LEU A 58 -15.68 -15.90 5.28
CA LEU A 58 -16.87 -16.69 5.51
C LEU A 58 -16.38 -17.88 6.33
N SER A 59 -16.52 -17.77 7.65
CA SER A 59 -16.35 -18.85 8.60
C SER A 59 -17.46 -19.86 8.32
N GLY A 60 -17.30 -20.66 7.26
CA GLY A 60 -18.39 -21.47 6.75
C GLY A 60 -17.99 -22.70 5.94
N LEU A 61 -16.72 -22.89 5.58
CA LEU A 61 -16.28 -24.15 4.98
C LEU A 61 -15.30 -24.88 5.89
N LYS A 62 -15.83 -25.49 6.95
CA LYS A 62 -15.16 -26.61 7.62
C LYS A 62 -15.29 -27.82 6.68
N ILE A 63 -14.22 -28.14 5.97
CA ILE A 63 -14.11 -29.42 5.28
C ILE A 63 -13.86 -30.48 6.37
N HIS A 64 -14.91 -31.20 6.74
CA HIS A 64 -14.78 -32.36 7.61
C HIS A 64 -14.22 -33.51 6.76
N SER A 65 -13.03 -33.99 7.10
CA SER A 65 -12.50 -35.25 6.55
C SER A 65 -13.25 -36.41 7.19
N ASN A 66 -14.04 -37.15 6.42
CA ASN A 66 -14.64 -38.43 6.85
C ASN A 66 -13.71 -39.62 6.57
N LEU A 67 -12.42 -39.47 6.81
CA LEU A 67 -11.51 -40.61 6.80
C LEU A 67 -10.89 -40.71 8.19
N TYR A 68 -11.48 -41.57 9.02
CA TYR A 68 -10.87 -42.49 9.99
C TYR A 68 -11.97 -43.01 10.92
N HIS A 69 -12.49 -44.19 10.61
CA HIS A 69 -12.85 -45.23 11.58
C HIS A 69 -12.84 -46.58 10.89
#